data_AF-A0A5N5KGL7-F1
#
_entry.id   AF-A0A5N5KGL7-F1
#
_cell.length_a   1.000
_cell.length_b   1.000
_cell.length_c   1.000
_cell.angle_alpha   90.00
_cell.angle_beta   90.00
_cell.angle_gamma   90.00
#
_symmetry.space_group_name_H-M   'P 1'
#
loop_
_entity.id
_entity.type
_entity.pdbx_description
1 polymer ?
#
loop_
_entity_poly.entity_id
_entity_poly.type
_entity_poly.pdbx_seq_one_letter_code
_entity_poly.pdbx_strand_id
1 'polypeptide(L)'
;MNMEPLNQKSLERVLSQKALQIGSSFPCQICVVGFLSGVCLTSLFLAVLTSLGTFGFGGISFSAISLGNSPLNSSSSGFISEYKLTLFVLQLLFVSDTVTSADCKFKRKEISRERWVGSRRSENGVDDERVSLLFSAWSALLSESVDGEIAFWESAGLSKSAVPNAPHLERCELSEQINERLDKHSKNERLPPWTTWKGLLNTHPASMPAEQLRYFRHQAISEGAYPPWITGSDEENYPLTRKVQRDIWLHQHPENCRDPNIRFLVAEWERLPGFGIGAQLAGMCGLLAIAVNEKRVLVTSYYNRADHDGCKGSLRSSWSCYFFPETSQECRDHAFELMGNKEALERGIVTTKDNYTSKEIWTGRTPRQVTIACAIRYLMRFQTQYMCGLMNFARNAAFGKEVARMVLTSLSNEWPKDFGNKRRSDIEEFVWSNNRPWIPRPLLSMHVRMGDKACEMKVVEFEGYMRLADRIRQRFPHLKSIWLSTEMQEVINNSKLYMNWDFYYTNVTRQVGNMTMATYEASLGRKTSTNYPLVNFLMATEADFFVGALGSTWCFLIDGMRNTGGKVMAGYLSVNKDRFW
;
A
#
# COMPACT_ATOMS: atom_id res chain seq x y z
N MET A 1 -39.99 24.91 -30.09
CA MET A 1 -39.01 25.59 -30.96
C MET A 1 -37.66 25.48 -30.27
N ASN A 2 -36.63 25.00 -30.97
CA ASN A 2 -35.22 24.81 -30.56
C ASN A 2 -34.93 24.32 -29.12
N MET A 3 -34.56 23.05 -28.99
CA MET A 3 -33.68 22.58 -27.90
C MET A 3 -32.23 22.67 -28.38
N GLU A 4 -31.31 23.11 -27.53
CA GLU A 4 -29.86 22.93 -27.73
C GLU A 4 -29.35 21.71 -26.94
N PRO A 5 -28.49 20.86 -27.51
CA PRO A 5 -28.00 19.65 -26.84
C PRO A 5 -26.79 19.95 -25.93
N LEU A 6 -27.00 19.87 -24.62
CA LEU A 6 -25.93 20.06 -23.63
C LEU A 6 -24.96 18.87 -23.66
N ASN A 7 -23.72 19.12 -24.13
CA ASN A 7 -22.78 18.09 -24.59
C ASN A 7 -22.18 17.24 -23.44
N GLN A 8 -22.87 16.15 -23.10
CA GLN A 8 -22.60 15.32 -21.92
C GLN A 8 -21.42 14.33 -22.12
N LYS A 9 -20.20 14.84 -22.27
CA LYS A 9 -18.99 13.98 -22.34
C LYS A 9 -18.72 13.27 -21.02
N SER A 10 -18.99 11.97 -20.99
CA SER A 10 -18.67 11.06 -19.89
C SER A 10 -17.16 11.00 -19.64
N LEU A 11 -16.73 11.38 -18.44
CA LEU A 11 -15.33 11.41 -18.02
C LEU A 11 -14.89 10.06 -17.43
N GLU A 12 -14.76 9.06 -18.28
CA GLU A 12 -13.91 7.89 -17.99
C GLU A 12 -12.47 8.20 -18.47
N ARG A 13 -11.46 7.74 -17.71
CA ARG A 13 -10.08 8.22 -17.85
C ARG A 13 -9.41 7.53 -19.04
N VAL A 14 -9.14 8.29 -20.10
CA VAL A 14 -8.41 7.80 -21.29
C VAL A 14 -7.03 7.28 -20.87
N LEU A 15 -6.90 5.95 -20.84
CA LEU A 15 -5.60 5.29 -20.82
C LEU A 15 -4.89 5.56 -22.14
N SER A 16 -3.56 5.72 -22.11
CA SER A 16 -2.78 6.00 -23.30
C SER A 16 -3.00 4.92 -24.36
N GLN A 17 -3.49 5.28 -25.55
CA GLN A 17 -3.71 4.33 -26.64
C GLN A 17 -2.41 3.61 -27.05
N LYS A 18 -1.24 4.24 -26.84
CA LYS A 18 0.06 3.58 -27.03
C LYS A 18 0.35 2.46 -26.03
N ALA A 19 -0.20 2.50 -24.81
CA ALA A 19 -0.05 1.40 -23.85
C ALA A 19 -0.88 0.18 -24.28
N LEU A 20 -2.10 0.39 -24.75
CA LEU A 20 -2.94 -0.67 -25.33
C LEU A 20 -2.33 -1.28 -26.60
N GLN A 21 -1.77 -0.45 -27.49
CA GLN A 21 -1.08 -0.93 -28.71
C GLN A 21 0.23 -1.70 -28.44
N ILE A 22 0.84 -1.55 -27.26
CA ILE A 22 2.01 -2.35 -26.85
C ILE A 22 1.59 -3.69 -26.23
N GLY A 23 0.36 -3.81 -25.73
CA GLY A 23 -0.22 -5.08 -25.25
C GLY A 23 -0.74 -6.01 -26.36
N SER A 24 -0.88 -5.52 -27.60
CA SER A 24 -1.43 -6.30 -28.73
C SER A 24 -0.34 -6.93 -29.60
N SER A 25 0.59 -7.69 -29.01
CA SER A 25 1.55 -8.49 -29.77
C SER A 25 0.89 -9.79 -30.28
N PHE A 26 0.97 -10.02 -31.59
CA PHE A 26 0.53 -11.28 -32.21
C PHE A 26 1.45 -12.41 -31.72
N PRO A 27 0.93 -13.32 -30.88
CA PRO A 27 0.50 -14.61 -31.44
C PRO A 27 -0.82 -15.18 -30.87
N CYS A 28 -1.40 -14.58 -29.82
CA CYS A 28 -2.43 -15.25 -29.02
C CYS A 28 -3.82 -15.38 -29.69
N GLN A 29 -4.12 -14.58 -30.72
CA GLN A 29 -5.41 -14.63 -31.42
C GLN A 29 -5.61 -15.88 -32.31
N ILE A 30 -4.53 -16.59 -32.69
CA ILE A 30 -4.65 -17.76 -33.57
C ILE A 30 -5.24 -18.97 -32.82
N CYS A 31 -4.84 -19.19 -31.57
CA CYS A 31 -5.26 -20.37 -30.80
C CYS A 31 -6.75 -20.35 -30.42
N VAL A 32 -7.32 -19.19 -30.11
CA VAL A 32 -8.73 -19.07 -29.68
C VAL A 32 -9.71 -19.28 -30.85
N VAL A 33 -9.34 -18.84 -32.06
CA VAL A 33 -10.16 -19.06 -33.27
C VAL A 33 -10.05 -20.52 -33.76
N GLY A 34 -8.88 -21.15 -33.65
CA GLY A 34 -8.68 -22.55 -34.04
C GLY A 34 -9.54 -23.54 -33.26
N PHE A 35 -9.68 -23.35 -31.94
CA PHE A 35 -10.40 -24.31 -31.09
C PHE A 35 -11.93 -24.32 -31.31
N LEU A 36 -12.53 -23.14 -31.58
CA LEU A 36 -13.98 -23.02 -31.79
C LEU A 36 -14.43 -23.30 -33.23
N SER A 37 -13.53 -23.24 -34.21
CA SER A 37 -13.83 -23.59 -35.61
C SER A 37 -13.73 -25.11 -35.87
N GLY A 38 -12.83 -25.82 -35.19
CA GLY A 38 -12.62 -27.26 -35.38
C GLY A 38 -13.82 -28.16 -35.09
N VAL A 39 -14.73 -27.76 -34.19
CA VAL A 39 -15.91 -28.55 -33.78
C VAL A 39 -17.08 -28.41 -34.78
N CYS A 40 -17.18 -27.26 -35.47
CA CYS A 40 -18.21 -27.03 -36.48
C CYS A 40 -17.83 -27.53 -37.88
N LEU A 41 -16.52 -27.66 -38.18
CA LEU A 41 -16.08 -28.11 -39.50
C LEU A 41 -16.26 -29.62 -39.70
N THR A 42 -15.99 -30.45 -38.69
CA THR A 42 -16.19 -31.92 -38.79
C THR A 42 -17.65 -32.31 -38.97
N SER A 43 -18.58 -31.54 -38.39
CA SER A 43 -20.02 -31.71 -38.56
C SER A 43 -20.53 -31.20 -39.91
N LEU A 44 -19.92 -30.15 -40.48
CA LEU A 44 -20.26 -29.67 -41.84
C LEU A 44 -19.74 -30.59 -42.94
N PHE A 45 -18.50 -31.08 -42.83
CA PHE A 45 -17.86 -31.89 -43.89
C PHE A 45 -18.47 -33.28 -44.10
N LEU A 46 -19.16 -33.85 -43.10
CA LEU A 46 -19.95 -35.08 -43.29
C LEU A 46 -21.27 -34.85 -44.04
N ALA A 47 -21.80 -33.62 -44.05
CA ALA A 47 -23.08 -33.30 -44.68
C ALA A 47 -22.95 -32.78 -46.13
N VAL A 48 -21.77 -32.31 -46.53
CA VAL A 48 -21.54 -31.67 -47.84
C VAL A 48 -20.96 -32.62 -48.89
N LEU A 49 -20.59 -33.85 -48.52
CA LEU A 49 -20.17 -34.90 -49.47
C LEU A 49 -21.31 -35.45 -50.35
N THR A 50 -22.53 -34.91 -50.26
CA THR A 50 -23.72 -35.36 -51.01
C THR A 50 -24.48 -34.25 -51.75
N SER A 51 -23.79 -33.27 -52.36
CA SER A 51 -24.35 -32.51 -53.51
C SER A 51 -23.30 -31.73 -54.32
N LEU A 52 -23.70 -31.33 -55.54
CA LEU A 52 -23.01 -30.54 -56.57
C LEU A 52 -22.37 -29.23 -56.05
N GLY A 53 -21.39 -28.58 -56.69
CA GLY A 53 -20.65 -28.89 -57.92
C GLY A 53 -20.23 -27.64 -58.74
N THR A 54 -18.92 -27.41 -58.88
CA THR A 54 -18.24 -26.50 -59.86
C THR A 54 -18.23 -24.97 -59.58
N PHE A 55 -17.15 -24.29 -60.03
CA PHE A 55 -16.85 -22.83 -60.04
C PHE A 55 -16.52 -22.13 -58.68
N GLY A 56 -15.67 -21.08 -58.61
CA GLY A 56 -14.73 -20.56 -59.61
C GLY A 56 -14.13 -19.15 -59.35
N PHE A 57 -12.81 -19.07 -59.05
CA PHE A 57 -11.85 -17.94 -59.23
C PHE A 57 -11.92 -16.56 -58.50
N GLY A 58 -10.74 -16.10 -58.04
CA GLY A 58 -10.33 -14.67 -57.89
C GLY A 58 -10.48 -14.00 -56.50
N GLY A 59 -9.59 -13.12 -56.00
CA GLY A 59 -8.19 -12.84 -56.39
C GLY A 59 -7.68 -11.39 -56.14
N ILE A 60 -6.73 -11.20 -55.19
CA ILE A 60 -5.79 -10.02 -54.98
C ILE A 60 -6.42 -8.60 -54.79
N SER A 61 -5.78 -7.53 -54.27
CA SER A 61 -4.47 -7.28 -53.57
C SER A 61 -4.58 -6.03 -52.65
N PHE A 62 -3.52 -5.70 -51.89
CA PHE A 62 -3.35 -4.45 -51.12
C PHE A 62 -2.59 -3.35 -51.89
N SER A 63 -2.78 -2.08 -51.48
CA SER A 63 -2.00 -0.89 -51.92
C SER A 63 -1.73 0.08 -50.76
N ALA A 64 -0.65 0.87 -50.85
CA ALA A 64 -0.23 1.86 -49.84
C ALA A 64 -0.01 3.26 -50.45
N ILE A 65 0.00 4.32 -49.62
CA ILE A 65 0.25 5.73 -50.01
C ILE A 65 1.18 6.40 -48.97
N SER A 66 1.94 7.42 -49.37
CA SER A 66 2.94 8.14 -48.54
C SER A 66 3.01 9.65 -48.87
N LEU A 67 3.97 10.37 -48.25
CA LEU A 67 4.24 11.83 -48.31
C LEU A 67 3.20 12.73 -47.59
N GLY A 68 3.53 13.96 -47.15
CA GLY A 68 4.78 14.75 -47.30
C GLY A 68 5.08 15.63 -46.06
N ASN A 69 6.04 16.57 -46.16
CA ASN A 69 6.66 17.21 -44.98
C ASN A 69 7.01 18.72 -45.17
N SER A 70 7.21 19.43 -44.05
CA SER A 70 7.94 20.74 -43.93
C SER A 70 7.12 22.03 -44.31
N PRO A 71 7.67 23.28 -44.15
CA PRO A 71 7.53 24.03 -42.87
C PRO A 71 7.26 25.57 -43.00
N LEU A 72 7.05 26.29 -41.89
CA LEU A 72 7.35 27.74 -41.81
C LEU A 72 7.57 28.27 -40.37
N ASN A 73 8.35 29.35 -40.23
CA ASN A 73 8.68 30.08 -38.99
C ASN A 73 8.20 31.54 -39.06
N SER A 74 7.99 32.19 -37.90
CA SER A 74 8.42 33.59 -37.67
C SER A 74 8.41 33.99 -36.19
N SER A 75 9.44 34.74 -35.77
CA SER A 75 9.62 35.40 -34.45
C SER A 75 8.88 36.77 -34.41
N SER A 76 8.96 37.67 -33.41
CA SER A 76 9.73 37.85 -32.15
C SER A 76 8.90 38.78 -31.20
N SER A 77 9.31 39.38 -30.08
CA SER A 77 10.56 39.47 -29.27
C SER A 77 10.19 39.87 -27.81
N GLY A 78 11.18 40.02 -26.90
CA GLY A 78 10.98 40.69 -25.61
C GLY A 78 11.97 40.29 -24.51
N PHE A 79 13.01 41.10 -24.27
CA PHE A 79 13.98 40.92 -23.18
C PHE A 79 13.58 41.68 -21.90
N ILE A 80 14.00 41.19 -20.73
CA ILE A 80 14.61 42.01 -19.65
C ILE A 80 15.45 41.14 -18.71
N SER A 81 16.35 41.79 -17.97
CA SER A 81 17.57 41.26 -17.32
C SER A 81 17.39 40.40 -16.05
N GLU A 82 18.52 39.86 -15.61
CA GLU A 82 18.80 39.09 -14.39
C GLU A 82 18.70 39.92 -13.07
N TYR A 83 19.28 39.37 -11.99
CA TYR A 83 19.47 39.92 -10.63
C TYR A 83 18.30 39.81 -9.63
N LYS A 84 18.25 38.67 -8.91
CA LYS A 84 18.10 38.59 -7.43
C LYS A 84 18.18 37.14 -6.91
N LEU A 85 19.36 36.70 -6.48
CA LEU A 85 19.56 35.43 -5.74
C LEU A 85 20.55 35.59 -4.57
N THR A 86 20.44 36.68 -3.80
CA THR A 86 21.37 36.96 -2.68
C THR A 86 20.77 37.88 -1.60
N LEU A 87 19.56 37.60 -1.08
CA LEU A 87 19.08 38.29 0.15
C LEU A 87 17.96 37.56 0.93
N PHE A 88 18.16 36.30 1.35
CA PHE A 88 17.17 35.60 2.21
C PHE A 88 17.77 34.60 3.21
N VAL A 89 18.99 34.83 3.69
CA VAL A 89 19.77 33.89 4.53
C VAL A 89 20.16 34.47 5.91
N LEU A 90 19.88 35.75 6.18
CA LEU A 90 20.56 36.50 7.27
C LEU A 90 19.66 37.34 8.19
N GLN A 91 18.38 36.97 8.37
CA GLN A 91 17.47 37.72 9.25
C GLN A 91 16.41 36.87 9.97
N LEU A 92 16.82 35.75 10.58
CA LEU A 92 15.98 34.97 11.51
C LEU A 92 16.80 34.37 12.68
N LEU A 93 17.73 35.16 13.23
CA LEU A 93 18.36 34.92 14.52
C LEU A 93 18.03 36.07 15.47
N PHE A 94 17.71 35.73 16.72
CA PHE A 94 17.44 36.63 17.85
C PHE A 94 16.31 37.67 17.67
N VAL A 95 15.10 37.29 18.05
CA VAL A 95 14.37 38.02 19.10
C VAL A 95 13.87 36.99 20.12
N SER A 96 14.32 37.11 21.36
CA SER A 96 13.68 36.47 22.51
C SER A 96 12.72 37.49 23.12
N ASP A 97 11.48 37.13 23.39
CA ASP A 97 10.63 37.94 24.25
C ASP A 97 9.77 37.05 25.18
N THR A 98 9.78 37.41 26.46
CA THR A 98 9.09 36.67 27.52
C THR A 98 7.76 37.32 27.82
N VAL A 99 6.65 36.62 27.56
CA VAL A 99 5.32 37.04 28.02
C VAL A 99 4.78 36.06 29.06
N THR A 100 4.16 36.62 30.09
CA THR A 100 3.89 36.00 31.39
C THR A 100 2.81 34.91 31.38
N SER A 101 2.88 34.06 32.40
CA SER A 101 1.94 32.97 32.66
C SER A 101 0.52 33.45 32.99
N ALA A 102 -0.48 32.80 32.37
CA ALA A 102 -1.86 32.77 32.87
C ALA A 102 -2.19 31.32 33.30
N ASP A 103 -2.48 31.11 34.58
CA ASP A 103 -2.77 29.78 35.16
C ASP A 103 -4.18 29.30 34.76
N CYS A 104 -4.27 28.13 34.11
CA CYS A 104 -5.54 27.52 33.68
C CYS A 104 -5.68 26.08 34.22
N LYS A 105 -6.14 25.99 35.47
CA LYS A 105 -6.44 24.74 36.18
C LYS A 105 -7.57 23.95 35.52
N PHE A 106 -7.22 23.07 34.59
CA PHE A 106 -8.19 22.17 33.96
C PHE A 106 -8.63 21.06 34.92
N LYS A 107 -9.90 21.10 35.37
CA LYS A 107 -10.45 20.03 36.22
C LYS A 107 -10.62 18.74 35.42
N ARG A 108 -10.05 17.65 35.93
CA ARG A 108 -10.29 16.27 35.44
C ARG A 108 -11.80 15.98 35.43
N LYS A 109 -12.35 15.68 34.26
CA LYS A 109 -13.73 15.21 34.09
C LYS A 109 -13.73 13.84 33.39
N GLU A 110 -14.75 13.04 33.65
CA GLU A 110 -14.71 11.59 33.41
C GLU A 110 -14.73 11.17 31.94
N ILE A 111 -14.22 9.96 31.69
CA ILE A 111 -14.20 9.33 30.37
C ILE A 111 -15.61 8.82 30.05
N SER A 112 -16.40 9.63 29.37
CA SER A 112 -17.65 9.19 28.75
C SER A 112 -17.35 8.28 27.55
N ARG A 113 -17.66 6.98 27.67
CA ARG A 113 -17.62 6.01 26.56
C ARG A 113 -18.60 6.42 25.45
N GLU A 114 -18.12 7.04 24.38
CA GLU A 114 -18.94 7.32 23.21
C GLU A 114 -19.23 6.06 22.37
N ARG A 115 -20.36 6.10 21.65
CA ARG A 115 -21.15 4.93 21.26
C ARG A 115 -20.97 4.60 19.77
N TRP A 116 -20.52 3.38 19.48
CA TRP A 116 -20.40 2.90 18.09
C TRP A 116 -21.74 2.41 17.51
N VAL A 117 -21.94 2.79 16.25
CA VAL A 117 -22.93 2.44 15.21
C VAL A 117 -24.03 1.41 15.51
N GLY A 118 -25.28 1.81 15.22
CA GLY A 118 -26.18 1.01 14.37
C GLY A 118 -26.78 -0.28 14.92
N SER A 119 -27.41 -0.26 16.09
CA SER A 119 -28.34 -1.33 16.45
C SER A 119 -29.57 -1.31 15.56
N ARG A 120 -29.62 -2.20 14.55
CA ARG A 120 -30.85 -2.96 14.36
C ARG A 120 -31.11 -3.69 15.67
N ARG A 121 -32.32 -3.55 16.23
CA ARG A 121 -32.76 -4.40 17.35
C ARG A 121 -32.90 -5.82 16.83
N SER A 122 -31.89 -6.65 17.05
CA SER A 122 -32.11 -8.07 17.18
C SER A 122 -32.83 -8.32 18.51
N GLU A 123 -33.75 -9.27 18.51
CA GLU A 123 -34.13 -9.95 19.74
C GLU A 123 -32.90 -10.74 20.26
N ASN A 124 -32.90 -11.15 21.54
CA ASN A 124 -31.80 -11.82 22.24
C ASN A 124 -30.59 -10.94 22.62
N GLY A 125 -30.68 -10.24 23.76
CA GLY A 125 -29.54 -9.50 24.34
C GLY A 125 -28.34 -10.38 24.72
N VAL A 126 -28.57 -11.68 24.96
CA VAL A 126 -27.55 -12.71 25.24
C VAL A 126 -26.51 -12.83 24.10
N ASP A 127 -26.89 -12.52 22.85
CA ASP A 127 -25.94 -12.54 21.73
C ASP A 127 -24.97 -11.35 21.79
N ASP A 128 -25.45 -10.13 22.07
CA ASP A 128 -24.56 -8.94 22.14
C ASP A 128 -23.62 -8.99 23.36
N GLU A 129 -23.99 -9.70 24.43
CA GLU A 129 -23.11 -10.07 25.54
C GLU A 129 -21.98 -11.02 25.08
N ARG A 130 -22.31 -12.13 24.41
CA ARG A 130 -21.31 -13.08 23.86
C ARG A 130 -20.38 -12.42 22.84
N VAL A 131 -20.93 -11.59 21.97
CA VAL A 131 -20.20 -10.79 20.99
C VAL A 131 -19.23 -9.83 21.69
N SER A 132 -19.69 -9.16 22.75
CA SER A 132 -18.87 -8.24 23.52
C SER A 132 -17.78 -8.95 24.34
N LEU A 133 -18.05 -10.15 24.85
CA LEU A 133 -17.06 -11.00 25.51
C LEU A 133 -15.96 -11.46 24.55
N LEU A 134 -16.32 -12.01 23.38
CA LEU A 134 -15.37 -12.45 22.36
C LEU A 134 -14.52 -11.28 21.81
N PHE A 135 -15.16 -10.15 21.51
CA PHE A 135 -14.46 -8.92 21.13
C PHE A 135 -13.49 -8.44 22.21
N SER A 136 -13.87 -8.53 23.49
CA SER A 136 -12.99 -8.16 24.61
C SER A 136 -11.83 -9.13 24.78
N ALA A 137 -12.05 -10.44 24.60
CA ALA A 137 -10.99 -11.46 24.62
C ALA A 137 -9.96 -11.24 23.51
N TRP A 138 -10.38 -10.98 22.27
CA TRP A 138 -9.47 -10.59 21.19
C TRP A 138 -8.78 -9.25 21.44
N SER A 139 -9.42 -8.31 22.14
CA SER A 139 -8.80 -7.03 22.55
C SER A 139 -7.73 -7.24 23.62
N ALA A 140 -7.94 -8.15 24.57
CA ALA A 140 -6.97 -8.50 25.61
C ALA A 140 -5.72 -9.19 25.01
N LEU A 141 -5.91 -10.12 24.05
CA LEU A 141 -4.82 -10.75 23.30
C LEU A 141 -3.96 -9.78 22.46
N LEU A 142 -4.41 -8.54 22.25
CA LEU A 142 -3.67 -7.47 21.56
C LEU A 142 -3.07 -6.43 22.51
N SER A 143 -3.19 -6.60 23.83
CA SER A 143 -2.69 -5.62 24.80
C SER A 143 -1.21 -5.82 25.13
N GLU A 144 -0.40 -4.76 25.04
CA GLU A 144 0.97 -4.75 25.59
C GLU A 144 1.00 -4.74 27.14
N SER A 145 -0.12 -4.47 27.82
CA SER A 145 -0.16 -4.32 29.29
C SER A 145 -0.52 -5.62 30.00
N VAL A 146 0.48 -6.27 30.61
CA VAL A 146 0.34 -7.51 31.40
C VAL A 146 -0.73 -7.37 32.49
N ASP A 147 -0.73 -6.27 33.25
CA ASP A 147 -1.67 -6.06 34.37
C ASP A 147 -3.14 -6.02 33.91
N GLY A 148 -3.40 -5.34 32.79
CA GLY A 148 -4.73 -5.25 32.19
C GLY A 148 -5.17 -6.52 31.48
N GLU A 149 -4.21 -7.32 31.00
CA GLU A 149 -4.48 -8.62 30.40
C GLU A 149 -4.85 -9.66 31.48
N ILE A 150 -4.06 -9.78 32.55
CA ILE A 150 -4.32 -10.72 33.66
C ILE A 150 -5.70 -10.46 34.27
N ALA A 151 -6.00 -9.20 34.61
CA ALA A 151 -7.28 -8.82 35.20
C ALA A 151 -8.49 -9.16 34.30
N PHE A 152 -8.34 -9.19 32.97
CA PHE A 152 -9.39 -9.65 32.07
C PHE A 152 -9.58 -11.16 32.14
N TRP A 153 -8.52 -11.97 32.01
CA TRP A 153 -8.65 -13.43 32.01
C TRP A 153 -9.16 -13.98 33.35
N GLU A 154 -8.70 -13.40 34.46
CA GLU A 154 -9.18 -13.75 35.81
C GLU A 154 -10.67 -13.41 36.00
N SER A 155 -11.10 -12.19 35.63
CA SER A 155 -12.50 -11.78 35.80
C SER A 155 -13.47 -12.41 34.79
N ALA A 156 -12.99 -12.80 33.60
CA ALA A 156 -13.79 -13.51 32.60
C ALA A 156 -13.83 -15.03 32.78
N GLY A 157 -12.96 -15.61 33.62
CA GLY A 157 -12.87 -17.06 33.81
C GLY A 157 -12.43 -17.83 32.55
N LEU A 158 -11.72 -17.18 31.63
CA LEU A 158 -11.36 -17.72 30.32
C LEU A 158 -9.85 -18.02 30.23
N SER A 159 -9.50 -19.19 29.69
CA SER A 159 -8.13 -19.46 29.23
C SER A 159 -7.88 -18.81 27.86
N LYS A 160 -6.68 -18.25 27.65
CA LYS A 160 -6.21 -17.80 26.33
C LYS A 160 -6.35 -18.89 25.25
N SER A 161 -6.15 -20.17 25.62
CA SER A 161 -6.25 -21.32 24.71
C SER A 161 -7.69 -21.72 24.35
N ALA A 162 -8.70 -21.19 25.06
CA ALA A 162 -10.11 -21.42 24.79
C ALA A 162 -10.72 -20.33 23.88
N VAL A 163 -9.94 -19.33 23.46
CA VAL A 163 -10.41 -18.26 22.57
C VAL A 163 -10.30 -18.71 21.10
N PRO A 164 -11.37 -18.63 20.29
CA PRO A 164 -11.29 -18.99 18.88
C PRO A 164 -10.38 -18.02 18.10
N ASN A 165 -9.75 -18.51 17.03
CA ASN A 165 -8.95 -17.70 16.12
C ASN A 165 -9.78 -16.50 15.60
N ALA A 166 -9.19 -15.30 15.66
CA ALA A 166 -9.74 -14.09 15.08
C ALA A 166 -9.38 -14.02 13.57
N PRO A 167 -10.32 -14.20 12.63
CA PRO A 167 -9.98 -14.25 11.20
C PRO A 167 -9.58 -12.89 10.61
N HIS A 168 -9.81 -11.78 11.32
CA HIS A 168 -9.37 -10.43 10.96
C HIS A 168 -7.99 -10.04 11.52
N LEU A 169 -7.28 -10.97 12.19
CA LEU A 169 -5.98 -10.72 12.81
C LEU A 169 -4.88 -11.64 12.23
N GLU A 170 -3.70 -11.07 12.00
CA GLU A 170 -2.50 -11.79 11.54
C GLU A 170 -1.71 -12.38 12.72
N ARG A 171 -1.10 -13.55 12.54
CA ARG A 171 -0.07 -14.09 13.46
C ARG A 171 1.24 -13.34 13.23
N CYS A 172 1.36 -12.12 13.75
CA CYS A 172 2.42 -11.17 13.38
C CYS A 172 3.85 -11.71 13.52
N GLU A 173 4.14 -12.47 14.58
CA GLU A 173 5.44 -13.13 14.78
C GLU A 173 5.75 -14.14 13.67
N LEU A 174 4.79 -15.00 13.31
CA LEU A 174 4.92 -15.97 12.23
C LEU A 174 5.04 -15.28 10.85
N SER A 175 4.29 -14.19 10.65
CA SER A 175 4.38 -13.36 9.44
C SER A 175 5.79 -12.76 9.29
N GLU A 176 6.36 -12.20 10.36
CA GLU A 176 7.72 -11.67 10.37
C GLU A 176 8.78 -12.76 10.11
N GLN A 177 8.68 -13.94 10.76
CA GLN A 177 9.57 -15.08 10.51
C GLN A 177 9.51 -15.60 9.07
N ILE A 178 8.31 -15.63 8.46
CA ILE A 178 8.13 -16.01 7.05
C ILE A 178 8.76 -14.93 6.14
N ASN A 179 8.50 -13.66 6.40
CA ASN A 179 9.05 -12.54 5.63
C ASN A 179 10.59 -12.51 5.72
N GLU A 180 11.17 -12.74 6.90
CA GLU A 180 12.62 -12.87 7.10
C GLU A 180 13.25 -14.02 6.30
N ARG A 181 12.53 -15.14 6.13
CA ARG A 181 12.99 -16.23 5.26
C ARG A 181 12.90 -15.86 3.77
N LEU A 182 11.91 -15.05 3.37
CA LEU A 182 11.67 -14.66 1.97
C LEU A 182 12.55 -13.50 1.50
N ASP A 183 13.02 -12.67 2.42
CA ASP A 183 13.82 -11.48 2.14
C ASP A 183 15.34 -11.71 2.19
N LYS A 184 15.77 -12.97 2.29
CA LYS A 184 17.19 -13.38 2.33
C LYS A 184 17.47 -14.38 1.21
N HIS A 185 18.72 -14.44 0.73
CA HIS A 185 19.15 -15.50 -0.19
C HIS A 185 19.06 -16.88 0.48
N SER A 186 18.64 -17.90 -0.27
CA SER A 186 18.74 -19.28 0.20
C SER A 186 20.20 -19.69 0.39
N LYS A 187 20.48 -20.59 1.34
CA LYS A 187 21.82 -21.18 1.49
C LYS A 187 22.25 -21.83 0.17
N ASN A 188 23.33 -21.33 -0.42
CA ASN A 188 23.94 -21.76 -1.69
C ASN A 188 23.07 -21.52 -2.94
N GLU A 189 22.14 -20.56 -2.95
CA GLU A 189 21.47 -20.08 -4.16
C GLU A 189 21.77 -18.59 -4.41
N ARG A 190 21.90 -18.19 -5.68
CA ARG A 190 22.13 -16.79 -6.14
C ARG A 190 20.85 -15.95 -6.23
N LEU A 191 19.71 -16.58 -6.00
CA LEU A 191 18.39 -16.00 -6.16
C LEU A 191 17.61 -16.23 -4.88
N PRO A 192 16.71 -15.31 -4.49
CA PRO A 192 15.92 -15.48 -3.29
C PRO A 192 14.96 -16.67 -3.41
N PRO A 193 14.56 -17.28 -2.29
CA PRO A 193 13.79 -18.53 -2.28
C PRO A 193 12.49 -18.42 -3.06
N TRP A 194 11.84 -17.25 -3.11
CA TRP A 194 10.63 -17.05 -3.91
C TRP A 194 10.82 -17.20 -5.43
N THR A 195 12.05 -17.28 -5.94
CA THR A 195 12.34 -17.59 -7.36
C THR A 195 12.34 -19.09 -7.71
N THR A 196 12.39 -19.97 -6.73
CA THR A 196 12.27 -21.44 -6.91
C THR A 196 10.95 -21.97 -6.36
N TRP A 197 10.03 -21.07 -5.98
CA TRP A 197 8.93 -21.35 -5.06
C TRP A 197 7.60 -21.66 -5.76
N LYS A 198 7.13 -22.88 -5.60
CA LYS A 198 5.77 -23.31 -6.01
C LYS A 198 4.77 -23.15 -4.85
N GLY A 199 4.81 -22.01 -4.16
CA GLY A 199 3.98 -21.70 -2.98
C GLY A 199 4.50 -22.28 -1.66
N LEU A 200 3.88 -21.87 -0.54
CA LEU A 200 4.40 -22.06 0.83
C LEU A 200 4.64 -23.52 1.27
N LEU A 201 4.17 -24.53 0.52
CA LEU A 201 4.30 -25.97 0.82
C LEU A 201 5.76 -26.42 1.05
N ASN A 202 6.74 -25.67 0.54
CA ASN A 202 8.18 -25.88 0.79
C ASN A 202 8.65 -25.49 2.23
N THR A 203 7.71 -25.37 3.18
CA THR A 203 7.96 -25.44 4.63
C THR A 203 8.13 -26.88 5.11
N HIS A 204 7.48 -27.86 4.47
CA HIS A 204 7.72 -29.27 4.73
C HIS A 204 8.84 -29.78 3.80
N PRO A 205 9.77 -30.61 4.29
CA PRO A 205 10.88 -31.13 3.48
C PRO A 205 10.39 -32.21 2.52
N ALA A 206 9.91 -31.81 1.34
CA ALA A 206 9.66 -32.73 0.24
C ALA A 206 10.98 -33.39 -0.20
N SER A 207 11.06 -34.72 -0.12
CA SER A 207 12.25 -35.53 -0.40
C SER A 207 12.54 -35.68 -1.91
N MET A 208 12.69 -34.54 -2.60
CA MET A 208 12.98 -34.48 -4.04
C MET A 208 14.48 -34.50 -4.34
N PRO A 209 14.98 -35.36 -5.26
CA PRO A 209 16.39 -35.41 -5.61
C PRO A 209 16.94 -34.08 -6.15
N ALA A 210 18.15 -33.72 -5.71
CA ALA A 210 18.80 -32.45 -6.03
C ALA A 210 19.05 -32.19 -7.53
N GLU A 211 18.99 -33.24 -8.36
CA GLU A 211 19.24 -33.16 -9.80
C GLU A 211 18.00 -32.72 -10.59
N GLN A 212 16.82 -33.25 -10.27
CA GLN A 212 15.54 -32.74 -10.81
C GLN A 212 15.30 -31.28 -10.41
N LEU A 213 15.71 -30.91 -9.19
CA LEU A 213 15.72 -29.52 -8.72
C LEU A 213 16.50 -28.57 -9.63
N ARG A 214 17.64 -29.00 -10.21
CA ARG A 214 18.40 -28.19 -11.18
C ARG A 214 17.66 -28.02 -12.50
N TYR A 215 17.04 -29.09 -13.01
CA TYR A 215 16.27 -29.04 -14.27
C TYR A 215 15.09 -28.07 -14.16
N PHE A 216 14.26 -28.20 -13.11
CA PHE A 216 13.15 -27.27 -12.87
C PHE A 216 13.61 -25.85 -12.55
N ARG A 217 14.79 -25.64 -11.94
CA ARG A 217 15.34 -24.30 -11.68
C ARG A 217 15.57 -23.51 -12.97
N HIS A 218 16.08 -24.14 -14.04
CA HIS A 218 16.26 -23.46 -15.33
C HIS A 218 14.93 -23.04 -15.96
N GLN A 219 13.90 -23.89 -15.89
CA GLN A 219 12.58 -23.60 -16.45
C GLN A 219 11.79 -22.56 -15.63
N ALA A 220 11.88 -22.60 -14.30
CA ALA A 220 11.23 -21.60 -13.42
C ALA A 220 11.82 -20.18 -13.59
N ILE A 221 13.10 -20.07 -13.98
CA ILE A 221 13.73 -18.78 -14.30
C ILE A 221 13.14 -18.15 -15.57
N SER A 222 12.68 -18.97 -16.54
CA SER A 222 11.96 -18.51 -17.74
C SER A 222 10.45 -18.31 -17.56
N GLU A 223 9.81 -19.04 -16.63
CA GLU A 223 8.33 -19.09 -16.50
C GLU A 223 7.76 -18.24 -15.35
N GLY A 224 8.57 -17.36 -14.73
CA GLY A 224 8.05 -16.27 -13.89
C GLY A 224 7.74 -16.65 -12.44
N ALA A 225 8.76 -17.01 -11.67
CA ALA A 225 8.66 -16.98 -10.21
C ALA A 225 8.81 -15.52 -9.69
N TYR A 226 7.88 -15.09 -8.83
CA TYR A 226 7.58 -13.66 -8.59
C TYR A 226 7.75 -13.21 -7.12
N PRO A 227 8.00 -11.90 -6.87
CA PRO A 227 8.11 -11.37 -5.51
C PRO A 227 6.77 -11.44 -4.75
N PRO A 228 6.73 -12.04 -3.55
CA PRO A 228 5.47 -12.43 -2.90
C PRO A 228 4.71 -11.28 -2.23
N TRP A 229 5.32 -10.11 -2.09
CA TRP A 229 4.63 -8.88 -1.66
C TRP A 229 3.77 -8.24 -2.75
N ILE A 230 3.79 -8.79 -3.98
CA ILE A 230 2.95 -8.33 -5.09
C ILE A 230 1.69 -9.19 -5.21
N THR A 231 0.55 -8.51 -5.32
CA THR A 231 -0.79 -9.13 -5.33
C THR A 231 -1.37 -9.07 -6.74
N GLY A 232 -2.13 -10.09 -7.14
CA GLY A 232 -2.81 -10.13 -8.45
C GLY A 232 -1.90 -10.53 -9.62
N SER A 233 -2.50 -10.62 -10.80
CA SER A 233 -1.85 -10.94 -12.08
C SER A 233 -1.00 -9.76 -12.62
N ASP A 234 -0.26 -9.95 -13.73
CA ASP A 234 0.46 -8.83 -14.35
C ASP A 234 -0.50 -7.83 -15.04
N GLU A 235 -1.71 -8.28 -15.38
CA GLU A 235 -2.84 -7.49 -15.92
C GLU A 235 -3.59 -6.70 -14.84
N GLU A 236 -3.59 -7.17 -13.58
CA GLU A 236 -4.18 -6.47 -12.43
C GLU A 236 -3.26 -5.40 -11.81
N ASN A 237 -2.02 -5.28 -12.31
CA ASN A 237 -0.99 -4.35 -11.87
C ASN A 237 -0.56 -3.40 -12.99
N TYR A 238 0.28 -2.41 -12.67
CA TYR A 238 1.04 -1.72 -13.72
C TYR A 238 1.96 -2.72 -14.45
N PRO A 239 2.08 -2.62 -15.80
CA PRO A 239 2.93 -3.52 -16.58
C PRO A 239 4.35 -3.63 -16.03
N LEU A 240 4.88 -4.87 -16.01
CA LEU A 240 6.20 -5.23 -15.49
C LEU A 240 6.39 -5.05 -13.97
N THR A 241 5.37 -4.73 -13.17
CA THR A 241 5.52 -4.53 -11.70
C THR A 241 6.31 -5.66 -11.04
N ARG A 242 5.91 -6.92 -11.26
CA ARG A 242 6.59 -8.07 -10.63
C ARG A 242 8.06 -8.20 -11.03
N LYS A 243 8.38 -7.91 -12.30
CA LYS A 243 9.77 -7.88 -12.80
C LYS A 243 10.57 -6.76 -12.14
N VAL A 244 10.06 -5.52 -12.16
CA VAL A 244 10.72 -4.36 -11.55
C VAL A 244 10.96 -4.59 -10.06
N GLN A 245 10.03 -5.21 -9.35
CA GLN A 245 10.17 -5.53 -7.92
C GLN A 245 11.24 -6.61 -7.66
N ARG A 246 11.36 -7.62 -8.53
CA ARG A 246 12.47 -8.58 -8.52
C ARG A 246 13.81 -7.90 -8.81
N ASP A 247 13.86 -7.06 -9.83
CA ASP A 247 15.09 -6.40 -10.27
C ASP A 247 15.60 -5.38 -9.23
N ILE A 248 14.70 -4.65 -8.54
CA ILE A 248 15.04 -3.80 -7.38
C ILE A 248 15.55 -4.64 -6.21
N TRP A 249 14.89 -5.78 -5.88
CA TRP A 249 15.35 -6.63 -4.77
C TRP A 249 16.76 -7.20 -5.04
N LEU A 250 17.02 -7.68 -6.27
CA LEU A 250 18.33 -8.22 -6.67
C LEU A 250 19.42 -7.14 -6.68
N HIS A 251 19.09 -5.92 -7.13
CA HIS A 251 19.97 -4.76 -7.05
C HIS A 251 20.32 -4.38 -5.60
N GLN A 252 19.34 -4.45 -4.70
CA GLN A 252 19.52 -4.11 -3.29
C GLN A 252 20.15 -5.24 -2.45
N HIS A 253 20.13 -6.50 -2.90
CA HIS A 253 20.65 -7.65 -2.15
C HIS A 253 21.74 -8.40 -2.95
N PRO A 254 22.95 -7.82 -3.12
CA PRO A 254 24.06 -8.51 -3.76
C PRO A 254 24.50 -9.76 -2.98
N GLU A 255 25.13 -10.72 -3.67
CA GLU A 255 25.65 -11.99 -3.07
C GLU A 255 26.79 -11.76 -2.07
N ASN A 256 27.51 -10.64 -2.18
CA ASN A 256 28.62 -10.25 -1.33
C ASN A 256 28.59 -8.72 -1.19
N CYS A 257 28.37 -8.19 0.00
CA CYS A 257 28.30 -6.75 0.20
C CYS A 257 29.68 -6.07 0.21
N ARG A 258 30.78 -6.84 0.35
CA ARG A 258 32.17 -6.36 0.34
C ARG A 258 32.86 -6.47 -1.03
N ASP A 259 32.12 -6.74 -2.10
CA ASP A 259 32.68 -6.70 -3.47
C ASP A 259 33.00 -5.24 -3.86
N PRO A 260 34.23 -4.92 -4.32
CA PRO A 260 34.67 -3.54 -4.59
C PRO A 260 33.94 -2.86 -5.77
N ASN A 261 33.13 -3.60 -6.54
CA ASN A 261 32.26 -3.03 -7.58
C ASN A 261 30.93 -2.53 -7.01
N ILE A 262 30.53 -2.98 -5.81
CA ILE A 262 29.33 -2.51 -5.13
C ILE A 262 29.58 -1.09 -4.61
N ARG A 263 28.60 -0.23 -4.83
CA ARG A 263 28.57 1.16 -4.37
C ARG A 263 27.35 1.36 -3.49
N PHE A 264 27.40 2.35 -2.63
CA PHE A 264 26.34 2.62 -1.66
C PHE A 264 25.84 4.07 -1.78
N LEU A 265 24.58 4.27 -1.41
CA LEU A 265 23.96 5.57 -1.16
C LEU A 265 23.40 5.54 0.26
N VAL A 266 24.02 6.25 1.19
CA VAL A 266 23.64 6.27 2.61
C VAL A 266 22.72 7.48 2.86
N ALA A 267 21.46 7.20 3.20
CA ALA A 267 20.43 8.21 3.37
C ALA A 267 19.88 8.26 4.81
N GLU A 268 20.01 9.41 5.44
CA GLU A 268 19.18 9.76 6.60
C GLU A 268 17.83 10.28 6.08
N TRP A 269 16.73 9.61 6.44
CA TRP A 269 15.44 9.89 5.81
C TRP A 269 14.97 11.31 6.08
N GLU A 270 14.76 11.65 7.36
CA GLU A 270 14.52 13.02 7.77
C GLU A 270 14.88 13.22 9.24
N ARG A 271 15.55 14.33 9.55
CA ARG A 271 15.79 14.81 10.91
C ARG A 271 14.79 15.91 11.29
N LEU A 272 14.59 16.89 10.41
CA LEU A 272 13.88 18.12 10.76
C LEU A 272 12.34 17.94 10.78
N PRO A 273 11.64 18.53 11.77
CA PRO A 273 10.19 18.68 11.69
C PRO A 273 9.83 19.71 10.61
N GLY A 274 9.06 19.30 9.60
CA GLY A 274 8.60 20.20 8.54
C GLY A 274 7.83 19.47 7.43
N PHE A 275 8.29 18.28 7.03
CA PHE A 275 7.59 17.46 6.05
C PHE A 275 6.54 16.53 6.69
N GLY A 276 5.29 16.65 6.23
CA GLY A 276 4.24 15.66 6.49
C GLY A 276 4.63 14.29 5.93
N ILE A 277 4.13 13.20 6.54
CA ILE A 277 4.57 11.82 6.22
C ILE A 277 4.47 11.48 4.73
N GLY A 278 3.40 11.88 4.04
CA GLY A 278 3.24 11.66 2.60
C GLY A 278 4.25 12.40 1.71
N ALA A 279 4.88 13.46 2.21
CA ALA A 279 6.02 14.09 1.54
C ALA A 279 7.28 13.24 1.80
N GLN A 280 7.59 12.91 3.07
CA GLN A 280 8.75 12.10 3.42
C GLN A 280 8.81 10.79 2.60
N LEU A 281 7.71 10.03 2.53
CA LEU A 281 7.64 8.80 1.72
C LEU A 281 7.95 9.03 0.22
N ALA A 282 7.55 10.16 -0.36
CA ALA A 282 7.86 10.50 -1.74
C ALA A 282 9.36 10.85 -1.93
N GLY A 283 9.97 11.55 -0.97
CA GLY A 283 11.43 11.79 -0.95
C GLY A 283 12.24 10.48 -0.79
N MET A 284 11.76 9.55 0.04
CA MET A 284 12.34 8.21 0.19
C MET A 284 12.32 7.43 -1.15
N CYS A 285 11.23 7.54 -1.90
CA CYS A 285 11.12 6.95 -3.24
C CYS A 285 12.09 7.60 -4.24
N GLY A 286 12.31 8.91 -4.14
CA GLY A 286 13.29 9.64 -4.95
C GLY A 286 14.71 9.14 -4.72
N LEU A 287 15.11 8.97 -3.46
CA LEU A 287 16.43 8.45 -3.08
C LEU A 287 16.65 7.00 -3.56
N LEU A 288 15.65 6.12 -3.45
CA LEU A 288 15.74 4.76 -4.02
C LEU A 288 15.84 4.80 -5.56
N ALA A 289 15.13 5.69 -6.23
CA ALA A 289 15.22 5.86 -7.68
C ALA A 289 16.60 6.39 -8.12
N ILE A 290 17.22 7.29 -7.36
CA ILE A 290 18.61 7.74 -7.58
C ILE A 290 19.57 6.56 -7.38
N ALA A 291 19.44 5.83 -6.27
CA ALA A 291 20.29 4.68 -5.95
C ALA A 291 20.27 3.62 -7.08
N VAL A 292 19.09 3.23 -7.56
CA VAL A 292 18.92 2.29 -8.69
C VAL A 292 19.49 2.84 -10.00
N ASN A 293 19.30 4.14 -10.30
CA ASN A 293 19.86 4.75 -11.50
C ASN A 293 21.41 4.80 -11.48
N GLU A 294 22.02 4.99 -10.31
CA GLU A 294 23.49 5.04 -10.14
C GLU A 294 24.14 3.68 -9.87
N LYS A 295 23.36 2.60 -9.80
CA LYS A 295 23.81 1.25 -9.42
C LYS A 295 24.43 1.20 -8.01
N ARG A 296 23.79 1.89 -7.07
CA ARG A 296 24.17 1.97 -5.66
C ARG A 296 23.16 1.23 -4.80
N VAL A 297 23.59 0.34 -3.92
CA VAL A 297 22.73 -0.17 -2.85
C VAL A 297 22.35 1.00 -1.94
N LEU A 298 21.06 1.33 -1.89
CA LEU A 298 20.54 2.25 -0.88
C LEU A 298 20.72 1.62 0.51
N VAL A 299 21.20 2.40 1.48
CA VAL A 299 21.26 2.08 2.91
C VAL A 299 20.66 3.23 3.70
N THR A 300 19.85 2.95 4.72
CA THR A 300 19.12 3.98 5.47
C THR A 300 19.35 3.90 6.97
N SER A 301 19.34 5.07 7.62
CA SER A 301 19.60 5.22 9.07
C SER A 301 18.43 5.89 9.80
N TYR A 302 18.55 7.19 10.09
CA TYR A 302 17.66 7.91 11.00
C TYR A 302 16.33 8.32 10.33
N TYR A 303 15.24 8.06 11.03
CA TYR A 303 13.86 8.38 10.65
C TYR A 303 13.14 9.06 11.82
N ASN A 304 13.00 10.39 11.78
CA ASN A 304 12.40 11.15 12.89
C ASN A 304 10.97 10.73 13.28
N ARG A 305 10.24 10.05 12.38
CA ARG A 305 8.90 9.52 12.66
C ARG A 305 8.87 8.22 13.45
N ALA A 306 9.96 7.46 13.51
CA ALA A 306 10.12 6.33 14.44
C ALA A 306 10.76 6.73 15.79
N ASP A 307 10.99 8.02 16.05
CA ASP A 307 11.59 8.50 17.30
C ASP A 307 10.53 8.63 18.42
N HIS A 308 10.06 7.49 18.92
CA HIS A 308 9.06 7.42 19.99
C HIS A 308 9.12 6.10 20.78
N ASP A 309 8.48 6.08 21.95
CA ASP A 309 8.35 4.96 22.88
C ASP A 309 7.89 3.62 22.25
N GLY A 310 7.06 3.68 21.21
CA GLY A 310 6.62 2.49 20.46
C GLY A 310 7.74 1.76 19.72
N CYS A 311 8.79 2.46 19.27
CA CYS A 311 9.95 1.86 18.63
C CYS A 311 11.06 1.71 19.67
N LYS A 312 11.42 0.47 19.99
CA LYS A 312 12.28 0.11 21.13
C LYS A 312 13.64 -0.40 20.64
N GLY A 313 14.69 -0.24 21.46
CA GLY A 313 16.04 -0.71 21.14
C GLY A 313 16.59 -0.14 19.82
N SER A 314 17.25 -1.00 19.04
CA SER A 314 17.82 -0.66 17.72
C SER A 314 16.80 -0.28 16.64
N LEU A 315 15.50 -0.52 16.88
CA LEU A 315 14.43 -0.09 15.97
C LEU A 315 14.00 1.36 16.22
N ARG A 316 14.37 1.97 17.35
CA ARG A 316 14.04 3.38 17.62
C ARG A 316 14.66 4.28 16.56
N SER A 317 13.85 5.20 16.04
CA SER A 317 14.27 6.16 15.01
C SER A 317 14.79 5.49 13.72
N SER A 318 14.37 4.26 13.43
CA SER A 318 14.66 3.55 12.18
C SER A 318 13.38 3.25 11.39
N TRP A 319 13.47 3.25 10.06
CA TRP A 319 12.41 2.72 9.19
C TRP A 319 12.07 1.25 9.53
N SER A 320 13.09 0.50 9.97
CA SER A 320 13.02 -0.89 10.45
C SER A 320 12.09 -1.11 11.64
N CYS A 321 11.53 -0.06 12.26
CA CYS A 321 10.43 -0.21 13.21
C CYS A 321 9.12 -0.68 12.53
N TYR A 322 8.87 -0.27 11.28
CA TYR A 322 7.59 -0.50 10.60
C TYR A 322 7.66 -1.47 9.43
N PHE A 323 8.71 -1.38 8.62
CA PHE A 323 8.88 -2.18 7.41
C PHE A 323 10.32 -2.65 7.31
N PHE A 324 10.54 -3.75 6.58
CA PHE A 324 11.85 -4.36 6.45
C PHE A 324 12.86 -3.38 5.82
N PRO A 325 14.14 -3.43 6.24
CA PRO A 325 15.17 -2.51 5.74
C PRO A 325 15.33 -2.61 4.21
N GLU A 326 15.90 -1.57 3.62
CA GLU A 326 16.14 -1.47 2.18
C GLU A 326 17.08 -2.54 1.58
N THR A 327 17.93 -3.17 2.40
CA THR A 327 18.97 -4.16 2.04
C THR A 327 19.32 -5.06 3.24
N SER A 328 20.20 -6.05 3.02
CA SER A 328 20.70 -6.97 4.05
C SER A 328 21.51 -6.25 5.13
N GLN A 329 21.53 -6.79 6.35
CA GLN A 329 22.28 -6.16 7.45
C GLN A 329 23.79 -6.09 7.16
N GLU A 330 24.37 -7.08 6.47
CA GLU A 330 25.77 -7.06 6.00
C GLU A 330 26.07 -5.83 5.12
N CYS A 331 25.17 -5.50 4.20
CA CYS A 331 25.31 -4.32 3.32
C CYS A 331 25.15 -3.01 4.09
N ARG A 332 24.30 -2.98 5.13
CA ARG A 332 24.15 -1.81 6.01
C ARG A 332 25.41 -1.60 6.84
N ASP A 333 25.91 -2.66 7.48
CA ASP A 333 27.13 -2.61 8.30
C ASP A 333 28.35 -2.18 7.48
N HIS A 334 28.54 -2.74 6.28
CA HIS A 334 29.64 -2.36 5.40
C HIS A 334 29.50 -0.93 4.84
N ALA A 335 28.29 -0.46 4.54
CA ALA A 335 28.10 0.94 4.13
C ALA A 335 28.41 1.92 5.27
N PHE A 336 28.09 1.59 6.52
CA PHE A 336 28.46 2.40 7.69
C PHE A 336 29.97 2.35 8.02
N GLU A 337 30.64 1.22 7.78
CA GLU A 337 32.10 1.10 7.79
C GLU A 337 32.74 2.02 6.74
N LEU A 338 32.25 2.00 5.50
CA LEU A 338 32.73 2.86 4.41
C LEU A 338 32.42 4.35 4.63
N MET A 339 31.32 4.70 5.29
CA MET A 339 31.03 6.09 5.73
C MET A 339 32.10 6.66 6.66
N GLY A 340 32.81 5.81 7.41
CA GLY A 340 33.95 6.22 8.23
C GLY A 340 35.24 6.50 7.42
N ASN A 341 35.31 6.06 6.17
CA ASN A 341 36.50 6.19 5.33
C ASN A 341 36.40 7.36 4.32
N LYS A 342 37.23 8.39 4.52
CA LYS A 342 37.35 9.54 3.61
C LYS A 342 37.67 9.14 2.17
N GLU A 343 38.54 8.14 1.97
CA GLU A 343 38.94 7.66 0.64
C GLU A 343 37.76 7.04 -0.12
N ALA A 344 36.81 6.42 0.59
CA ALA A 344 35.59 5.84 0.00
C ALA A 344 34.57 6.91 -0.40
N LEU A 345 34.50 8.02 0.34
CA LEU A 345 33.70 9.20 0.00
C LEU A 345 34.33 9.97 -1.18
N GLU A 346 35.63 10.23 -1.15
CA GLU A 346 36.37 10.94 -2.20
C GLU A 346 36.36 10.19 -3.55
N ARG A 347 36.40 8.85 -3.53
CA ARG A 347 36.21 8.01 -4.73
C ARG A 347 34.73 7.80 -5.11
N GLY A 348 33.78 8.32 -4.33
CA GLY A 348 32.34 8.15 -4.58
C GLY A 348 31.84 6.71 -4.50
N ILE A 349 32.54 5.83 -3.78
CA ILE A 349 32.11 4.45 -3.49
C ILE A 349 30.86 4.51 -2.61
N VAL A 350 30.90 5.36 -1.59
CA VAL A 350 29.73 5.85 -0.83
C VAL A 350 29.37 7.25 -1.31
N THR A 351 28.08 7.53 -1.44
CA THR A 351 27.51 8.89 -1.44
C THR A 351 26.51 9.05 -0.31
N THR A 352 26.28 10.28 0.16
CA THR A 352 25.22 10.61 1.12
C THR A 352 24.02 11.26 0.42
N LYS A 353 22.91 11.41 1.15
CA LYS A 353 21.76 12.25 0.73
C LYS A 353 22.18 13.65 0.26
N ASP A 354 23.19 14.24 0.89
CA ASP A 354 23.64 15.63 0.66
C ASP A 354 24.43 15.82 -0.65
N ASN A 355 24.85 14.72 -1.30
CA ASN A 355 25.40 14.77 -2.66
C ASN A 355 24.35 15.12 -3.72
N TYR A 356 23.05 15.09 -3.39
CA TYR A 356 21.94 15.26 -4.34
C TYR A 356 21.08 16.46 -3.96
N THR A 357 20.70 17.28 -4.94
CA THR A 357 19.82 18.42 -4.68
C THR A 357 18.40 17.95 -4.37
N SER A 358 17.66 18.75 -3.60
CA SER A 358 16.21 18.58 -3.45
C SER A 358 15.51 18.48 -4.81
N LYS A 359 15.98 19.18 -5.85
CA LYS A 359 15.39 19.11 -7.19
C LYS A 359 15.53 17.70 -7.79
N GLU A 360 16.64 17.02 -7.58
CA GLU A 360 16.84 15.65 -8.06
C GLU A 360 16.00 14.65 -7.28
N ILE A 361 16.01 14.74 -5.94
CA ILE A 361 15.24 13.85 -5.05
C ILE A 361 13.72 13.96 -5.32
N TRP A 362 13.18 15.19 -5.38
CA TRP A 362 11.73 15.42 -5.50
C TRP A 362 11.22 15.49 -6.94
N THR A 363 12.06 15.87 -7.90
CA THR A 363 11.62 16.21 -9.28
C THR A 363 12.52 15.67 -10.40
N GLY A 364 13.44 14.76 -10.10
CA GLY A 364 14.41 14.18 -11.04
C GLY A 364 13.81 13.50 -12.29
N ARG A 365 14.71 13.05 -13.19
CA ARG A 365 14.37 12.61 -14.56
C ARG A 365 13.54 11.32 -14.66
N THR A 366 13.28 10.62 -13.55
CA THR A 366 12.63 9.30 -13.54
C THR A 366 11.09 9.39 -13.70
N PRO A 367 10.43 8.49 -14.47
CA PRO A 367 8.98 8.57 -14.74
C PRO A 367 8.07 8.49 -13.50
N ARG A 368 7.67 9.66 -12.98
CA ARG A 368 7.13 9.86 -11.62
C ARG A 368 6.16 8.77 -11.12
N GLN A 369 5.02 8.51 -11.78
CA GLN A 369 3.97 7.68 -11.17
C GLN A 369 4.35 6.20 -11.02
N VAL A 370 4.81 5.53 -12.07
CA VAL A 370 5.15 4.10 -12.01
C VAL A 370 6.44 3.88 -11.20
N THR A 371 7.44 4.76 -11.32
CA THR A 371 8.67 4.66 -10.51
C THR A 371 8.38 4.86 -9.02
N ILE A 372 7.64 5.91 -8.63
CA ILE A 372 7.30 6.13 -7.21
C ILE A 372 6.44 4.98 -6.68
N ALA A 373 5.47 4.48 -7.46
CA ALA A 373 4.66 3.33 -7.11
C ALA A 373 5.51 2.07 -6.83
N CYS A 374 6.50 1.77 -7.68
CA CYS A 374 7.41 0.65 -7.46
C CYS A 374 8.34 0.88 -6.26
N ALA A 375 8.87 2.10 -6.10
CA ALA A 375 9.77 2.42 -4.99
C ALA A 375 9.07 2.31 -3.63
N ILE A 376 7.85 2.86 -3.48
CA ILE A 376 7.10 2.73 -2.22
C ILE A 376 6.68 1.27 -1.95
N ARG A 377 6.32 0.52 -3.00
CA ARG A 377 5.98 -0.91 -2.90
C ARG A 377 7.16 -1.77 -2.44
N TYR A 378 8.39 -1.40 -2.81
CA TYR A 378 9.60 -2.08 -2.34
C TYR A 378 9.98 -1.67 -0.90
N LEU A 379 9.92 -0.38 -0.58
CA LEU A 379 10.21 0.15 0.76
C LEU A 379 9.22 -0.34 1.83
N MET A 380 8.00 -0.69 1.42
CA MET A 380 6.94 -1.24 2.28
C MET A 380 6.65 -2.73 1.99
N ARG A 381 7.60 -3.47 1.40
CA ARG A 381 7.39 -4.85 0.90
C ARG A 381 6.94 -5.84 1.98
N PHE A 382 7.54 -5.76 3.15
CA PHE A 382 7.23 -6.61 4.30
C PHE A 382 7.02 -5.74 5.54
N GLN A 383 5.97 -6.04 6.30
CA GLN A 383 5.66 -5.42 7.58
C GLN A 383 6.43 -6.12 8.70
N THR A 384 6.84 -5.36 9.70
CA THR A 384 7.36 -5.90 10.97
C THR A 384 6.23 -6.40 11.87
N GLN A 385 6.56 -7.14 12.93
CA GLN A 385 5.63 -7.51 13.99
C GLN A 385 4.95 -6.27 14.60
N TYR A 386 5.67 -5.14 14.71
CA TYR A 386 5.10 -3.88 15.21
C TYR A 386 4.05 -3.28 14.26
N MET A 387 4.34 -3.13 12.97
CA MET A 387 3.34 -2.60 12.02
C MET A 387 2.14 -3.54 11.84
N CYS A 388 2.39 -4.85 11.81
CA CYS A 388 1.35 -5.86 11.85
C CYS A 388 0.49 -5.75 13.12
N GLY A 389 1.08 -5.50 14.28
CA GLY A 389 0.37 -5.24 15.54
C GLY A 389 -0.55 -4.02 15.46
N LEU A 390 -0.09 -2.92 14.84
CA LEU A 390 -0.90 -1.73 14.60
C LEU A 390 -2.08 -2.02 13.65
N MET A 391 -1.86 -2.81 12.59
CA MET A 391 -2.93 -3.26 11.69
C MET A 391 -3.94 -4.16 12.41
N ASN A 392 -3.49 -5.11 13.23
CA ASN A 392 -4.35 -5.96 14.05
C ASN A 392 -5.20 -5.15 15.02
N PHE A 393 -4.61 -4.18 15.73
CA PHE A 393 -5.35 -3.29 16.63
C PHE A 393 -6.43 -2.50 15.87
N ALA A 394 -6.09 -1.96 14.69
CA ALA A 394 -7.02 -1.21 13.86
C ALA A 394 -8.15 -2.07 13.28
N ARG A 395 -7.84 -3.26 12.73
CA ARG A 395 -8.82 -4.22 12.24
C ARG A 395 -9.72 -4.72 13.37
N ASN A 396 -9.19 -4.95 14.57
CA ASN A 396 -10.01 -5.33 15.73
C ASN A 396 -10.94 -4.20 16.17
N ALA A 397 -10.43 -2.98 16.34
CA ALA A 397 -11.21 -1.83 16.77
C ALA A 397 -12.34 -1.47 15.79
N ALA A 398 -12.11 -1.67 14.49
CA ALA A 398 -13.10 -1.41 13.44
C ALA A 398 -14.09 -2.57 13.24
N PHE A 399 -13.60 -3.80 13.10
CA PHE A 399 -14.37 -4.94 12.60
C PHE A 399 -14.65 -6.02 13.66
N GLY A 400 -13.95 -6.01 14.79
CA GLY A 400 -13.92 -7.13 15.74
C GLY A 400 -15.29 -7.53 16.30
N LYS A 401 -16.24 -6.59 16.46
CA LYS A 401 -17.63 -6.90 16.86
C LYS A 401 -18.45 -7.55 15.74
N GLU A 402 -18.23 -7.14 14.49
CA GLU A 402 -18.87 -7.72 13.30
C GLU A 402 -18.36 -9.15 13.07
N VAL A 403 -17.05 -9.34 13.21
CA VAL A 403 -16.40 -10.66 13.14
C VAL A 403 -16.82 -11.56 14.30
N ALA A 404 -16.94 -11.02 15.52
CA ALA A 404 -17.40 -11.80 16.67
C ALA A 404 -18.81 -12.36 16.44
N ARG A 405 -19.73 -11.58 15.85
CA ARG A 405 -21.05 -12.07 15.43
C ARG A 405 -20.95 -13.20 14.43
N MET A 406 -20.20 -13.02 13.33
CA MET A 406 -20.05 -14.06 12.31
C MET A 406 -19.46 -15.36 12.88
N VAL A 407 -18.40 -15.27 13.69
CA VAL A 407 -17.78 -16.43 14.35
C VAL A 407 -18.78 -17.10 15.30
N LEU A 408 -19.52 -16.35 16.13
CA LEU A 408 -20.51 -16.92 17.03
C LEU A 408 -21.68 -17.58 16.29
N THR A 409 -22.17 -16.98 15.19
CA THR A 409 -23.21 -17.62 14.35
C THR A 409 -22.73 -18.86 13.59
N SER A 410 -21.41 -19.03 13.40
CA SER A 410 -20.83 -20.28 12.84
C SER A 410 -20.58 -21.37 13.88
N LEU A 411 -20.70 -21.07 15.17
CA LEU A 411 -20.50 -22.01 16.28
C LEU A 411 -21.84 -22.59 16.75
N SER A 412 -21.88 -23.91 16.96
CA SER A 412 -23.08 -24.64 17.34
C SER A 412 -23.47 -24.39 18.82
N ASN A 413 -24.26 -23.33 19.05
CA ASN A 413 -24.86 -22.90 20.33
C ASN A 413 -23.92 -22.65 21.51
N GLU A 414 -23.16 -23.64 21.97
CA GLU A 414 -22.21 -23.52 23.08
C GLU A 414 -20.85 -22.98 22.62
N TRP A 415 -20.05 -22.48 23.57
CA TRP A 415 -18.65 -22.15 23.34
C TRP A 415 -17.80 -23.43 23.57
N PRO A 416 -17.10 -23.97 22.55
CA PRO A 416 -16.27 -25.15 22.73
C PRO A 416 -15.19 -24.95 23.78
N LYS A 417 -15.22 -25.76 24.84
CA LYS A 417 -14.19 -25.73 25.91
C LYS A 417 -12.79 -26.15 25.40
N ASP A 418 -12.75 -26.87 24.28
CA ASP A 418 -11.58 -27.58 23.75
C ASP A 418 -11.17 -27.12 22.32
N PHE A 419 -11.10 -25.81 22.06
CA PHE A 419 -10.53 -25.31 20.80
C PHE A 419 -9.07 -25.74 20.57
N GLY A 420 -8.30 -25.97 21.64
CA GLY A 420 -6.89 -26.37 21.57
C GLY A 420 -6.61 -27.86 21.33
N ASN A 421 -7.59 -28.75 21.56
CA ASN A 421 -7.34 -30.21 21.61
C ASN A 421 -7.52 -30.95 20.26
N LYS A 422 -8.06 -30.29 19.23
CA LYS A 422 -8.02 -30.85 17.86
C LYS A 422 -6.71 -30.47 17.19
N ARG A 423 -5.78 -31.44 17.12
CA ARG A 423 -4.56 -31.36 16.30
C ARG A 423 -4.94 -31.09 14.85
N ARG A 424 -4.76 -29.84 14.40
CA ARG A 424 -4.95 -29.45 13.01
C ARG A 424 -4.00 -30.23 12.11
N SER A 425 -4.42 -30.49 10.88
CA SER A 425 -3.53 -31.12 9.90
C SER A 425 -2.51 -30.10 9.38
N ASP A 426 -1.32 -30.57 8.99
CA ASP A 426 -0.25 -29.73 8.42
C ASP A 426 -0.75 -28.85 7.26
N ILE A 427 -1.60 -29.41 6.38
CA ILE A 427 -2.23 -28.70 5.27
C ILE A 427 -3.27 -27.67 5.72
N GLU A 428 -3.96 -27.90 6.84
CA GLU A 428 -4.90 -26.97 7.44
C GLU A 428 -4.19 -25.78 8.09
N GLU A 429 -3.09 -26.00 8.82
CA GLU A 429 -2.26 -24.89 9.32
C GLU A 429 -1.60 -24.12 8.17
N PHE A 430 -1.17 -24.79 7.09
CA PHE A 430 -0.72 -24.14 5.85
C PHE A 430 -1.82 -23.27 5.20
N VAL A 431 -3.07 -23.74 5.06
CA VAL A 431 -4.15 -22.93 4.46
C VAL A 431 -4.46 -21.71 5.34
N TRP A 432 -4.61 -21.90 6.65
CA TRP A 432 -4.99 -20.80 7.55
C TRP A 432 -3.86 -19.81 7.87
N SER A 433 -2.58 -20.18 7.66
CA SER A 433 -1.44 -19.25 7.76
C SER A 433 -1.23 -18.41 6.50
N ASN A 434 -1.74 -18.83 5.35
CA ASN A 434 -1.65 -18.09 4.08
C ASN A 434 -2.86 -17.17 3.79
N ASN A 435 -3.97 -17.34 4.51
CA ASN A 435 -5.15 -16.52 4.30
C ASN A 435 -4.96 -15.09 4.82
N ARG A 436 -5.34 -14.11 3.99
CA ARG A 436 -5.34 -12.69 4.39
C ARG A 436 -6.38 -12.43 5.47
N PRO A 437 -6.14 -11.46 6.36
CA PRO A 437 -7.13 -10.98 7.31
C PRO A 437 -8.47 -10.68 6.65
N TRP A 438 -9.53 -11.15 7.31
CA TRP A 438 -10.88 -10.74 6.98
C TRP A 438 -11.05 -9.24 7.23
N ILE A 439 -11.57 -8.57 6.21
CA ILE A 439 -12.13 -7.21 6.27
C ILE A 439 -13.48 -7.27 5.55
N PRO A 440 -14.46 -6.41 5.88
CA PRO A 440 -15.71 -6.36 5.13
C PRO A 440 -15.42 -6.06 3.65
N ARG A 441 -16.04 -6.81 2.73
CA ARG A 441 -15.90 -6.59 1.28
C ARG A 441 -17.25 -6.59 0.58
N PRO A 442 -17.45 -5.76 -0.47
CA PRO A 442 -16.46 -4.81 -1.02
C PRO A 442 -16.29 -3.58 -0.12
N LEU A 443 -15.03 -3.15 0.09
CA LEU A 443 -14.69 -1.97 0.89
C LEU A 443 -14.36 -0.78 -0.01
N LEU A 444 -14.94 0.39 0.27
CA LEU A 444 -14.48 1.66 -0.28
C LEU A 444 -13.57 2.36 0.73
N SER A 445 -12.31 2.62 0.39
CA SER A 445 -11.51 3.59 1.14
C SER A 445 -11.79 5.02 0.65
N MET A 446 -11.91 5.96 1.59
CA MET A 446 -12.14 7.37 1.30
C MET A 446 -11.15 8.22 2.09
N HIS A 447 -10.36 9.05 1.38
CA HIS A 447 -9.39 9.95 2.01
C HIS A 447 -9.79 11.42 1.84
N VAL A 448 -10.32 12.03 2.90
CA VAL A 448 -10.86 13.39 2.92
C VAL A 448 -9.85 14.34 3.57
N ARG A 449 -9.14 15.12 2.75
CA ARG A 449 -8.15 16.13 3.21
C ARG A 449 -8.73 17.54 3.07
N MET A 450 -8.63 18.33 4.14
CA MET A 450 -9.26 19.65 4.30
C MET A 450 -8.36 20.61 5.10
N GLY A 451 -8.73 21.89 5.22
CA GLY A 451 -7.98 22.88 6.00
C GLY A 451 -6.80 23.47 5.23
N ASP A 452 -5.61 23.43 5.85
CA ASP A 452 -4.36 24.07 5.38
C ASP A 452 -4.01 23.81 3.90
N LYS A 453 -4.35 22.63 3.37
CA LYS A 453 -4.06 22.22 1.99
C LYS A 453 -4.81 23.00 0.90
N ALA A 454 -5.63 23.99 1.26
CA ALA A 454 -6.29 24.90 0.32
C ALA A 454 -5.30 25.73 -0.54
N CYS A 455 -4.05 25.91 -0.10
CA CYS A 455 -2.99 26.53 -0.91
C CYS A 455 -2.37 25.60 -1.96
N GLU A 456 -2.49 24.27 -1.79
CA GLU A 456 -1.88 23.24 -2.64
C GLU A 456 -2.86 22.68 -3.70
N MET A 457 -4.14 22.60 -3.35
CA MET A 457 -5.18 22.02 -4.20
C MET A 457 -6.55 22.62 -3.87
N LYS A 458 -7.49 22.53 -4.82
CA LYS A 458 -8.91 22.82 -4.51
C LYS A 458 -9.42 21.80 -3.48
N VAL A 459 -9.66 22.28 -2.25
CA VAL A 459 -10.40 21.55 -1.23
C VAL A 459 -11.86 21.39 -1.68
N VAL A 460 -12.44 20.24 -1.36
CA VAL A 460 -13.83 19.89 -1.67
C VAL A 460 -14.49 19.40 -0.39
N GLU A 461 -15.75 19.76 -0.17
CA GLU A 461 -16.52 19.36 0.99
C GLU A 461 -16.83 17.86 0.99
N PHE A 462 -17.12 17.30 2.17
CA PHE A 462 -17.34 15.85 2.35
C PHE A 462 -18.47 15.30 1.45
N GLU A 463 -19.51 16.09 1.20
CA GLU A 463 -20.60 15.73 0.28
C GLU A 463 -20.09 15.43 -1.14
N GLY A 464 -19.05 16.13 -1.61
CA GLY A 464 -18.42 15.87 -2.91
C GLY A 464 -17.73 14.50 -3.00
N TYR A 465 -17.21 13.98 -1.88
CA TYR A 465 -16.68 12.62 -1.80
C TYR A 465 -17.82 11.58 -1.75
N MET A 466 -18.89 11.87 -1.00
CA MET A 466 -20.05 10.99 -0.91
C MET A 466 -20.80 10.85 -2.25
N ARG A 467 -20.95 11.93 -3.03
CA ARG A 467 -21.46 11.89 -4.41
C ARG A 467 -20.66 10.94 -5.33
N LEU A 468 -19.36 10.75 -5.06
CA LEU A 468 -18.54 9.76 -5.77
C LEU A 468 -18.73 8.34 -5.21
N ALA A 469 -18.83 8.18 -3.89
CA ALA A 469 -19.14 6.90 -3.26
C ALA A 469 -20.48 6.32 -3.74
N ASP A 470 -21.53 7.15 -3.82
CA ASP A 470 -22.84 6.74 -4.33
C ASP A 470 -22.80 6.37 -5.82
N ARG A 471 -21.97 7.04 -6.63
CA ARG A 471 -21.73 6.63 -8.03
C ARG A 471 -21.03 5.28 -8.17
N ILE A 472 -20.17 4.89 -7.21
CA ILE A 472 -19.60 3.54 -7.17
C ILE A 472 -20.69 2.55 -6.75
N ARG A 473 -21.47 2.87 -5.71
CA ARG A 473 -22.57 2.03 -5.22
C ARG A 473 -23.68 1.80 -6.26
N GLN A 474 -23.93 2.75 -7.15
CA GLN A 474 -24.81 2.58 -8.32
C GLN A 474 -24.33 1.48 -9.29
N ARG A 475 -23.01 1.27 -9.43
CA ARG A 475 -22.42 0.15 -10.19
C ARG A 475 -22.24 -1.11 -9.33
N PHE A 476 -22.12 -0.97 -8.01
CA PHE A 476 -21.88 -2.06 -7.05
C PHE A 476 -22.83 -1.98 -5.84
N PRO A 477 -24.11 -2.42 -5.96
CA PRO A 477 -25.13 -2.21 -4.90
C PRO A 477 -24.84 -2.86 -3.54
N HIS A 478 -23.93 -3.84 -3.50
CA HIS A 478 -23.49 -4.49 -2.26
C HIS A 478 -22.46 -3.66 -1.46
N LEU A 479 -21.93 -2.59 -2.05
CA LEU A 479 -21.00 -1.67 -1.38
C LEU A 479 -21.74 -0.86 -0.30
N LYS A 480 -21.43 -1.16 0.96
CA LYS A 480 -21.97 -0.47 2.15
C LYS A 480 -20.90 0.07 3.09
N SER A 481 -19.71 -0.54 3.08
CA SER A 481 -18.62 -0.23 4.01
C SER A 481 -17.69 0.86 3.45
N ILE A 482 -17.41 1.89 4.26
CA ILE A 482 -16.40 2.93 3.96
C ILE A 482 -15.32 2.94 5.04
N TRP A 483 -14.05 2.81 4.64
CA TRP A 483 -12.90 3.16 5.47
C TRP A 483 -12.54 4.65 5.28
N LEU A 484 -12.87 5.48 6.27
CA LEU A 484 -12.76 6.94 6.21
C LEU A 484 -11.49 7.44 6.91
N SER A 485 -10.51 7.87 6.11
CA SER A 485 -9.29 8.52 6.58
C SER A 485 -9.44 10.04 6.46
N THR A 486 -9.35 10.75 7.57
CA THR A 486 -9.39 12.22 7.63
C THR A 486 -8.83 12.75 8.96
N GLU A 487 -8.15 13.88 8.87
CA GLU A 487 -7.69 14.69 10.00
C GLU A 487 -8.82 15.48 10.69
N MET A 488 -9.91 15.80 10.00
CA MET A 488 -10.95 16.70 10.52
C MET A 488 -12.02 15.98 11.33
N GLN A 489 -12.33 16.48 12.53
CA GLN A 489 -13.42 15.95 13.35
C GLN A 489 -14.80 16.25 12.72
N GLU A 490 -14.92 17.35 11.99
CA GLU A 490 -16.15 17.73 11.29
C GLU A 490 -16.61 16.65 10.29
N VAL A 491 -15.67 16.07 9.54
CA VAL A 491 -15.95 15.00 8.57
C VAL A 491 -16.49 13.73 9.25
N ILE A 492 -15.99 13.41 10.45
CA ILE A 492 -16.49 12.30 11.29
C ILE A 492 -17.84 12.60 11.92
N ASN A 493 -18.19 13.88 12.10
CA ASN A 493 -19.53 14.27 12.53
C ASN A 493 -20.51 14.21 11.35
N ASN A 494 -20.10 14.69 10.17
CA ASN A 494 -20.92 14.70 8.96
C ASN A 494 -21.17 13.29 8.40
N SER A 495 -20.25 12.33 8.58
CA SER A 495 -20.48 10.92 8.18
C SER A 495 -21.65 10.26 8.94
N LYS A 496 -21.94 10.69 10.17
CA LYS A 496 -23.08 10.19 10.98
C LYS A 496 -24.45 10.50 10.36
N LEU A 497 -24.52 11.46 9.42
CA LEU A 497 -25.75 11.80 8.68
C LEU A 497 -26.07 10.77 7.60
N TYR A 498 -25.07 10.04 7.09
CA TYR A 498 -25.20 9.10 5.98
C TYR A 498 -25.54 7.69 6.47
N MET A 499 -26.69 7.54 7.16
CA MET A 499 -27.10 6.30 7.84
C MET A 499 -27.21 5.04 6.97
N ASN A 500 -27.17 5.19 5.64
CA ASN A 500 -27.16 4.09 4.67
C ASN A 500 -25.72 3.60 4.33
N TRP A 501 -24.72 3.97 5.11
CA TRP A 501 -23.30 3.64 4.91
C TRP A 501 -22.64 3.27 6.25
N ASP A 502 -21.90 2.17 6.27
CA ASP A 502 -21.18 1.66 7.44
C ASP A 502 -19.76 2.27 7.45
N PHE A 503 -19.55 3.32 8.26
CA PHE A 503 -18.26 4.02 8.35
C PHE A 503 -17.35 3.42 9.42
N TYR A 504 -16.13 3.07 9.01
CA TYR A 504 -15.03 2.64 9.85
C TYR A 504 -13.90 3.67 9.75
N TYR A 505 -13.28 4.01 10.87
CA TYR A 505 -12.20 5.01 10.92
C TYR A 505 -11.34 4.81 12.17
N THR A 506 -10.09 5.25 12.14
CA THR A 506 -9.19 5.12 13.29
C THR A 506 -9.65 5.98 14.48
N ASN A 507 -9.58 5.42 15.68
CA ASN A 507 -9.88 6.14 16.92
C ASN A 507 -8.69 7.02 17.33
N VAL A 508 -8.76 8.31 16.98
CA VAL A 508 -7.72 9.31 17.25
C VAL A 508 -8.40 10.66 17.44
N THR A 509 -7.85 11.48 18.35
CA THR A 509 -8.20 12.91 18.45
C THR A 509 -8.01 13.57 17.09
N ARG A 510 -8.91 14.46 16.70
CA ARG A 510 -8.90 15.08 15.36
C ARG A 510 -8.85 16.59 15.41
N GLN A 511 -8.47 17.18 14.27
CA GLN A 511 -8.45 18.61 14.06
C GLN A 511 -9.86 19.20 14.23
N VAL A 512 -9.94 20.30 14.98
CA VAL A 512 -11.16 21.10 15.16
C VAL A 512 -10.84 22.54 14.78
N GLY A 513 -11.63 23.11 13.87
CA GLY A 513 -11.42 24.46 13.36
C GLY A 513 -10.05 24.66 12.68
N ASN A 514 -9.57 25.90 12.75
CA ASN A 514 -8.49 26.41 11.89
C ASN A 514 -7.07 26.21 12.46
N MET A 515 -6.86 25.24 13.36
CA MET A 515 -5.50 24.92 13.83
C MET A 515 -4.65 24.38 12.67
N THR A 516 -3.33 24.63 12.69
CA THR A 516 -2.45 24.15 11.61
C THR A 516 -2.21 22.64 11.70
N MET A 517 -1.95 21.97 10.56
CA MET A 517 -1.59 20.55 10.55
C MET A 517 -0.33 20.28 11.39
N ALA A 518 0.63 21.21 11.44
CA ALA A 518 1.82 21.10 12.28
C ALA A 518 1.48 21.14 13.79
N THR A 519 0.59 22.05 14.20
CA THR A 519 0.07 22.12 15.58
C THR A 519 -0.68 20.83 15.96
N TYR A 520 -1.41 20.26 15.01
CA TYR A 520 -2.16 19.01 15.20
C TYR A 520 -1.26 17.76 15.23
N GLU A 521 -0.28 17.61 14.32
CA GLU A 521 0.72 16.52 14.42
C GLU A 521 1.53 16.57 15.72
N ALA A 522 1.77 17.79 16.26
CA ALA A 522 2.45 18.00 17.53
C ALA A 522 1.57 17.61 18.74
N SER A 523 0.29 18.01 18.76
CA SER A 523 -0.61 17.69 19.89
C SER A 523 -0.97 16.21 20.00
N LEU A 524 -0.89 15.47 18.88
CA LEU A 524 -1.00 14.01 18.87
C LEU A 524 0.25 13.28 19.44
N GLY A 525 1.43 13.90 19.35
CA GLY A 525 2.71 13.26 19.65
C GLY A 525 3.19 12.29 18.55
N ARG A 526 4.51 12.06 18.49
CA ARG A 526 5.22 11.45 17.35
C ARG A 526 4.75 10.03 16.97
N LYS A 527 4.43 9.20 17.97
CA LYS A 527 3.87 7.83 17.79
C LYS A 527 2.52 7.88 17.09
N THR A 528 1.60 8.66 17.63
CA THR A 528 0.24 8.84 17.14
C THR A 528 0.22 9.44 15.72
N SER A 529 1.00 10.49 15.46
CA SER A 529 1.09 11.16 14.15
C SER A 529 1.91 10.41 13.10
N THR A 530 2.35 9.18 13.40
CA THR A 530 3.00 8.27 12.44
C THR A 530 2.22 6.96 12.29
N ASN A 531 1.88 6.30 13.40
CA ASN A 531 1.14 5.03 13.41
C ASN A 531 -0.22 5.15 12.69
N TYR A 532 -1.04 6.15 13.03
CA TYR A 532 -2.39 6.26 12.48
C TYR A 532 -2.41 6.58 10.98
N PRO A 533 -1.54 7.46 10.44
CA PRO A 533 -1.34 7.57 9.00
C PRO A 533 -0.93 6.24 8.35
N LEU A 534 0.09 5.53 8.85
CA LEU A 534 0.55 4.27 8.22
C LEU A 534 -0.54 3.18 8.20
N VAL A 535 -1.35 3.07 9.27
CA VAL A 535 -2.54 2.20 9.30
C VAL A 535 -3.56 2.60 8.24
N ASN A 536 -3.93 3.88 8.18
CA ASN A 536 -4.88 4.36 7.18
C ASN A 536 -4.37 4.18 5.74
N PHE A 537 -3.05 4.25 5.53
CA PHE A 537 -2.40 4.00 4.26
C PHE A 537 -2.57 2.54 3.82
N LEU A 538 -2.16 1.58 4.66
CA LEU A 538 -2.26 0.15 4.31
C LEU A 538 -3.73 -0.29 4.14
N MET A 539 -4.64 0.14 5.02
CA MET A 539 -6.08 -0.11 4.87
C MET A 539 -6.65 0.41 3.55
N ALA A 540 -6.17 1.56 3.06
CA ALA A 540 -6.57 2.10 1.75
C ALA A 540 -6.02 1.29 0.56
N THR A 541 -4.90 0.59 0.75
CA THR A 541 -4.35 -0.34 -0.26
C THR A 541 -5.04 -1.71 -0.26
N GLU A 542 -5.57 -2.17 0.87
CA GLU A 542 -6.34 -3.43 0.98
C GLU A 542 -7.78 -3.30 0.49
N ALA A 543 -8.37 -2.10 0.55
CA ALA A 543 -9.73 -1.80 0.13
C ALA A 543 -9.97 -2.07 -1.37
N ASP A 544 -11.21 -2.34 -1.76
CA ASP A 544 -11.56 -2.64 -3.15
C ASP A 544 -11.62 -1.38 -4.01
N PHE A 545 -12.30 -0.33 -3.53
CA PHE A 545 -12.42 0.96 -4.23
C PHE A 545 -11.67 2.07 -3.48
N PHE A 546 -11.32 3.16 -4.18
CA PHE A 546 -10.75 4.36 -3.55
C PHE A 546 -11.35 5.66 -4.10
N VAL A 547 -11.72 6.56 -3.19
CA VAL A 547 -12.13 7.95 -3.49
C VAL A 547 -11.17 8.91 -2.75
N GLY A 548 -10.62 9.89 -3.47
CA GLY A 548 -9.65 10.83 -2.90
C GLY A 548 -9.45 12.10 -3.73
N ALA A 549 -8.42 12.86 -3.38
CA ALA A 549 -7.99 14.06 -4.12
C ALA A 549 -6.63 13.82 -4.79
N LEU A 550 -6.57 13.86 -6.13
CA LEU A 550 -5.30 13.74 -6.88
C LEU A 550 -4.31 14.87 -6.55
N GLY A 551 -4.83 16.01 -6.10
CA GLY A 551 -4.07 17.10 -5.49
C GLY A 551 -3.17 16.65 -4.32
N SER A 552 -3.53 15.58 -3.60
CA SER A 552 -2.76 15.12 -2.44
C SER A 552 -1.70 14.07 -2.81
N THR A 553 -0.44 14.34 -2.45
CA THR A 553 0.68 13.37 -2.50
C THR A 553 0.34 12.07 -1.79
N TRP A 554 -0.42 12.13 -0.69
CA TRP A 554 -0.86 10.95 0.05
C TRP A 554 -1.78 10.04 -0.76
N CYS A 555 -2.81 10.61 -1.41
CA CYS A 555 -3.70 9.84 -2.27
C CYS A 555 -2.98 9.26 -3.49
N PHE A 556 -1.94 9.94 -3.99
CA PHE A 556 -1.12 9.47 -5.11
C PHE A 556 -0.19 8.31 -4.72
N LEU A 557 0.36 8.31 -3.51
CA LEU A 557 1.10 7.16 -2.97
C LEU A 557 0.17 5.95 -2.73
N ILE A 558 -1.04 6.17 -2.21
CA ILE A 558 -2.07 5.12 -2.08
C ILE A 558 -2.45 4.56 -3.46
N ASP A 559 -2.70 5.41 -4.46
CA ASP A 559 -3.00 5.00 -5.84
C ASP A 559 -1.85 4.17 -6.44
N GLY A 560 -0.61 4.64 -6.32
CA GLY A 560 0.58 3.90 -6.76
C GLY A 560 0.72 2.52 -6.09
N MET A 561 0.45 2.43 -4.79
CA MET A 561 0.43 1.14 -4.08
C MET A 561 -0.70 0.22 -4.55
N ARG A 562 -1.93 0.74 -4.72
CA ARG A 562 -3.07 -0.03 -5.24
C ARG A 562 -2.77 -0.59 -6.65
N ASN A 563 -2.22 0.25 -7.52
CA ASN A 563 -1.87 -0.11 -8.89
C ASN A 563 -0.63 -1.04 -8.99
N THR A 564 0.09 -1.27 -7.88
CA THR A 564 1.14 -2.29 -7.73
C THR A 564 0.77 -3.38 -6.72
N GLY A 565 -0.53 -3.52 -6.44
CA GLY A 565 -1.12 -4.50 -5.51
C GLY A 565 -2.40 -5.13 -6.04
N GLY A 566 -2.51 -5.33 -7.36
CA GLY A 566 -3.64 -6.04 -7.98
C GLY A 566 -4.94 -5.25 -8.04
N LYS A 567 -4.88 -3.91 -8.04
CA LYS A 567 -6.07 -3.03 -8.06
C LYS A 567 -6.09 -2.02 -9.23
N VAL A 568 -5.27 -2.21 -10.28
CA VAL A 568 -5.21 -1.26 -11.43
C VAL A 568 -6.57 -1.11 -12.13
N MET A 569 -7.34 -2.20 -12.20
CA MET A 569 -8.69 -2.23 -12.77
C MET A 569 -9.80 -1.81 -11.79
N ALA A 570 -9.51 -1.76 -10.48
CA ALA A 570 -10.50 -1.44 -9.44
C ALA A 570 -10.75 0.07 -9.31
N GLY A 571 -9.87 0.89 -9.89
CA GLY A 571 -10.11 2.31 -10.16
C GLY A 571 -9.91 3.26 -8.97
N TYR A 572 -9.91 4.54 -9.35
CA TYR A 572 -9.77 5.71 -8.49
C TYR A 572 -10.81 6.74 -8.97
N LEU A 573 -11.68 7.24 -8.09
CA LEU A 573 -12.50 8.42 -8.38
C LEU A 573 -11.98 9.64 -7.61
N SER A 574 -11.82 10.78 -8.31
CA SER A 574 -11.31 12.00 -7.67
C SER A 574 -12.32 13.13 -7.58
N VAL A 575 -12.27 13.84 -6.44
CA VAL A 575 -12.98 15.11 -6.25
C VAL A 575 -12.31 16.29 -6.94
N ASN A 576 -11.00 16.21 -7.24
CA ASN A 576 -10.25 17.24 -7.97
C ASN A 576 -9.30 16.60 -9.00
N LYS A 577 -9.07 17.27 -10.14
CA LYS A 577 -8.13 16.78 -11.16
C LYS A 577 -6.70 17.24 -10.89
N ASP A 578 -6.57 18.42 -10.26
CA ASP A 578 -5.41 19.27 -10.43
C ASP A 578 -4.62 19.43 -9.12
N ARG A 579 -3.31 19.60 -9.30
CA ARG A 579 -2.36 20.14 -8.33
C ARG A 579 -2.06 21.56 -8.79
N PHE A 580 -1.97 22.54 -7.88
CA PHE A 580 -1.67 23.92 -8.27
C PHE A 580 -0.15 24.18 -8.43
N TRP A 581 0.59 23.24 -9.04
CA TRP A 581 2.05 23.28 -9.21
C TRP A 581 2.56 22.50 -10.43
#